data_AF-A0A2W4WWT2-F1
#
_entry.id   AF-A0A2W4WWT2-F1
#
_cell.length_a   1.000
_cell.length_b   1.000
_cell.length_c   1.000
_cell.angle_alpha   90.00
_cell.angle_beta   90.00
_cell.angle_gamma   90.00
#
_symmetry.space_group_name_H-M   'P 1'
#
loop_
_entity.id
_entity.type
_entity.pdbx_description
1 polymer ?
#
loop_
_entity_poly.entity_id
_entity_poly.type
_entity_poly.pdbx_seq_one_letter_code
_entity_poly.pdbx_strand_id
1 'polypeptide(L)' 'MSKTNVIALSQPGTFTDLLSEVLRTGARALLAKAVEAEAADFLEQYAALKTEDGRQRVVRHGHLPER' A
#
# COMPACT_ATOMS: atom_id res chain seq x y z
N MET A 1 11.86 -3.59 -50.05
CA MET A 1 11.00 -3.04 -48.96
C MET A 1 10.87 -4.08 -47.86
N SER A 2 11.84 -4.17 -46.94
CA SER A 2 11.81 -5.14 -45.84
C SER A 2 11.20 -4.52 -44.58
N LYS A 3 9.97 -4.90 -44.26
CA LYS A 3 9.35 -4.60 -42.97
C LYS A 3 9.82 -5.63 -41.95
N THR A 4 10.78 -5.27 -41.11
CA THR A 4 11.22 -6.09 -39.98
C THR A 4 10.32 -5.76 -38.79
N ASN A 5 9.48 -6.72 -38.36
CA ASN A 5 8.53 -6.57 -37.26
C ASN A 5 9.04 -7.24 -35.96
N VAL A 6 10.36 -7.23 -35.74
CA VAL A 6 10.98 -7.88 -34.59
C VAL A 6 10.77 -6.99 -33.37
N ILE A 7 9.90 -7.44 -32.46
CA ILE A 7 9.66 -6.82 -31.17
C ILE A 7 10.51 -7.58 -30.14
N ALA A 8 11.25 -6.86 -29.30
CA ALA A 8 12.04 -7.47 -28.23
C ALA A 8 11.10 -8.23 -27.27
N LEU A 9 11.48 -9.46 -26.89
CA LEU A 9 10.78 -10.23 -25.88
C LEU A 9 11.03 -9.59 -24.51
N SER A 10 10.04 -8.87 -23.98
CA SER A 10 10.06 -8.35 -22.61
C SER A 10 9.96 -9.50 -21.61
N GLN A 11 10.78 -9.44 -20.55
CA GLN A 11 10.76 -10.45 -19.50
C GLN A 11 9.42 -10.42 -18.74
N PRO A 12 8.85 -11.58 -18.39
CA PRO A 12 7.65 -11.64 -17.56
C PRO A 12 7.83 -10.81 -16.28
N GLY A 13 6.94 -9.86 -16.02
CA GLY A 13 7.01 -8.95 -14.87
C GLY A 13 7.67 -7.59 -15.15
N THR A 14 8.31 -7.42 -16.30
CA THR A 14 8.83 -6.11 -16.76
C THR A 14 7.78 -5.44 -17.63
N PHE A 15 6.82 -4.78 -16.97
CA PHE A 15 5.86 -3.90 -17.62
C PHE A 15 6.28 -2.46 -17.36
N THR A 16 6.84 -1.80 -18.38
CA THR A 16 7.30 -0.41 -18.32
C THR A 16 6.42 0.45 -19.24
N ASP A 17 5.11 0.26 -19.16
CA ASP A 17 4.14 1.09 -19.84
C ASP A 17 3.40 2.00 -18.83
N LEU A 18 3.01 3.18 -19.30
CA LEU A 18 2.42 4.23 -18.47
C LEU A 18 1.13 3.77 -17.77
N LEU A 19 0.33 2.91 -18.40
CA LEU A 19 -0.93 2.43 -17.82
C LEU A 19 -0.64 1.49 -16.64
N SER A 20 0.32 0.57 -16.79
CA SER A 20 0.76 -0.31 -15.71
C SER A 20 1.31 0.46 -14.51
N GLU A 21 2.07 1.54 -14.73
CA GLU A 21 2.58 2.39 -13.65
C GLU A 21 1.45 3.12 -12.91
N VAL A 22 0.49 3.69 -13.64
CA VAL A 22 -0.68 4.36 -13.04
C VAL A 22 -1.49 3.37 -12.20
N LEU A 23 -1.78 2.17 -12.73
CA LEU A 23 -2.52 1.14 -12.01
C LEU A 23 -1.77 0.69 -10.75
N ARG A 24 -0.46 0.46 -10.83
CA ARG A 24 0.36 0.06 -9.69
C ARG A 24 0.38 1.13 -8.59
N THR A 25 0.53 2.39 -8.97
CA THR A 25 0.53 3.53 -8.05
C THR A 25 -0.83 3.68 -7.37
N GLY A 26 -1.91 3.61 -8.16
CA GLY A 26 -3.29 3.67 -7.63
C GLY A 26 -3.60 2.52 -6.67
N ALA A 27 -3.21 1.29 -7.02
CA ALA A 27 -3.40 0.13 -6.16
C ALA A 27 -2.63 0.26 -4.84
N ARG A 28 -1.37 0.72 -4.87
CA ARG A 28 -0.59 0.99 -3.65
C ARG A 28 -1.27 2.03 -2.76
N ALA A 29 -1.79 3.11 -3.33
CA ALA A 29 -2.50 4.14 -2.58
C ALA A 29 -3.81 3.62 -1.95
N LEU A 30 -4.57 2.79 -2.66
CA LEU A 30 -5.79 2.17 -2.13
C LEU A 30 -5.48 1.19 -0.98
N LEU A 31 -4.46 0.35 -1.14
CA LEU A 31 -4.02 -0.56 -0.09
C LEU A 31 -3.54 0.20 1.15
N ALA A 32 -2.77 1.27 0.98
CA ALA A 32 -2.36 2.11 2.10
C ALA A 32 -3.59 2.64 2.84
N LYS A 33 -4.55 3.25 2.14
CA LYS A 33 -5.80 3.74 2.77
C LYS A 33 -6.58 2.65 3.50
N ALA A 34 -6.67 1.44 2.93
CA ALA A 34 -7.37 0.33 3.56
C ALA A 34 -6.69 -0.08 4.88
N VAL A 35 -5.36 -0.21 4.89
CA VAL A 35 -4.61 -0.55 6.11
C VAL A 35 -4.72 0.57 7.16
N GLU A 36 -4.68 1.84 6.74
CA GLU A 36 -4.88 2.98 7.65
C GLU A 36 -6.25 2.95 8.32
N ALA A 37 -7.31 2.63 7.56
CA ALA A 37 -8.66 2.50 8.10
C ALA A 37 -8.78 1.31 9.07
N GLU A 38 -8.27 0.14 8.69
CA GLU A 38 -8.29 -1.05 9.55
C GLU A 38 -7.53 -0.82 10.87
N ALA A 39 -6.39 -0.13 10.81
CA ALA A 39 -5.63 0.22 12.01
C ALA A 39 -6.41 1.18 12.93
N ALA A 40 -7.15 2.14 12.36
CA ALA A 40 -7.99 3.05 13.13
C ALA A 40 -9.15 2.29 13.81
N ASP A 41 -9.85 1.44 13.06
CA ASP A 41 -10.95 0.61 13.56
C ASP A 41 -10.47 -0.34 14.67
N PHE A 42 -9.26 -0.89 14.53
CA PHE A 42 -8.66 -1.73 15.56
C PHE A 42 -8.37 -0.94 16.84
N LEU A 43 -7.82 0.27 16.75
CA LEU A 43 -7.56 1.09 17.94
C LEU A 43 -8.84 1.53 18.64
N GLU A 44 -9.90 1.81 17.89
CA GLU A 44 -11.21 2.18 18.43
C GLU A 44 -11.79 1.07 19.31
N GLN A 45 -11.66 -0.19 18.90
CA GLN A 45 -12.10 -1.36 19.68
C GLN A 45 -11.47 -1.40 21.09
N TYR A 46 -10.27 -0.84 21.27
CA TYR A 46 -9.56 -0.79 22.55
C TYR A 46 -9.55 0.61 23.17
N ALA A 47 -10.33 1.57 22.67
CA ALA A 47 -10.28 2.96 23.13
C ALA A 47 -10.59 3.12 24.64
N ALA A 48 -11.46 2.25 25.17
CA ALA A 48 -11.84 2.20 26.57
C ALA A 48 -10.76 1.57 27.48
N LEU A 49 -9.79 0.84 26.91
CA LEU A 49 -8.74 0.19 27.66
C LEU A 49 -7.66 1.22 28.05
N LYS A 50 -7.72 1.69 29.30
CA LYS A 50 -6.79 2.66 29.85
C LYS A 50 -5.89 2.06 30.94
N THR A 51 -4.71 2.63 31.11
CA THR A 51 -3.86 2.43 32.29
C THR A 51 -4.42 3.19 33.51
N GLU A 52 -3.89 2.92 34.70
CA GLU A 52 -4.31 3.59 35.95
C GLU A 52 -4.15 5.12 35.91
N ASP A 53 -3.17 5.60 35.14
CA ASP A 53 -2.91 7.01 34.87
C ASP A 53 -3.65 7.56 33.64
N GLY A 54 -4.63 6.81 33.11
CA GLY A 54 -5.57 7.28 32.08
C GLY A 54 -5.07 7.23 30.63
N ARG A 55 -3.88 6.70 30.37
CA ARG A 55 -3.34 6.57 29.00
C ARG A 55 -3.92 5.36 28.27
N GLN A 56 -4.00 5.40 26.94
CA GLN A 56 -4.42 4.24 26.15
C GLN A 56 -3.43 3.08 26.32
N ARG A 57 -3.94 1.86 26.55
CA ARG A 57 -3.09 0.66 26.63
C ARG A 57 -2.64 0.14 25.27
N VAL A 58 -3.38 0.46 24.21
CA VAL A 58 -3.07 0.10 22.83
C VAL A 58 -2.92 1.37 22.02
N VAL A 59 -1.79 1.52 21.33
CA VAL A 59 -1.47 2.68 20.50
C VAL A 59 -0.81 2.24 19.20
N ARG A 60 -0.85 3.10 18.20
CA ARG A 60 -0.15 2.87 16.94
C ARG A 60 1.34 3.12 17.08
N HIS A 61 2.16 2.18 16.60
CA HIS A 61 3.63 2.32 16.56
C HIS A 61 4.14 2.91 15.24
N GLY A 62 3.63 4.08 14.85
CA GLY A 62 4.07 4.81 13.65
C GLY A 62 3.80 4.10 12.32
N HIS A 63 4.65 4.36 11.32
CA HIS A 63 4.59 3.77 9.97
C HIS A 63 5.94 3.12 9.62
N LEU A 64 5.89 2.10 8.77
CA LEU A 64 7.09 1.51 8.17
C LEU A 64 7.62 2.41 7.04
N PRO A 65 8.90 2.29 6.65
CA PRO A 65 9.46 3.02 5.51
C PRO A 65 8.70 2.74 4.21
N GLU A 66 8.68 3.72 3.31
CA GLU A 66 8.14 3.54 1.96
C GLU A 66 8.88 2.42 1.20
N ARG A 67 8.13 1.66 0.39
CA ARG A 67 8.59 0.46 -0.34
C ARG A 67 8.42 0.56 -1.85
#